data_AF-A0A972AFX9-F1
#
_entry.id   AF-A0A972AFX9-F1
#
_cell.length_a   1.000
_cell.length_b   1.000
_cell.length_c   1.000
_cell.angle_alpha   90.00
_cell.angle_beta   90.00
_cell.angle_gamma   90.00
#
_symmetry.space_group_name_H-M   'P 1'
#
loop_
_entity.id
_entity.type
_entity.pdbx_description
1 polymer ?
#
loop_
_entity_poly.entity_id
_entity_poly.type
_entity_poly.pdbx_seq_one_letter_code
_entity_poly.pdbx_strand_id
1 'polypeptide(L)'
;MLKKALTWLLLLCCFILPALAAEKGFGEFAQDQVNLRKSPAGDIIGRKQRGDVLYILGEETHRGDTWYRVSTMSENRKRQTEGWVRQDMVIPPSQLYQNITAISGEKALFMALDREGRPHFGGLLHIAHENPVHWHDVKAIDVGYHTFYALTTDGMILQEGIRGGASNYFQQDFVAIEGFDDSFLVRTAENALLQLNGYHSHFLLPEGSEVRDFAAWTSYYGPGAYVDGQGKVHFFGTTDMVSNEAVVEVSNWSDVMKIELGVEVVNNIITRPLVAALTTDGSVLLLHQDLQSQVTGWKNITKIKISGSFLVGLTTEGKLLCTKPALAAETAGWDNLIDIACGDDYVAALTKDGRVLFAGEAWFGNW
;
A
#
# COMPACT_ATOMS: atom_id res chain seq x y z
N MET A 1 30.82 43.88 30.66
CA MET A 1 31.70 42.69 30.72
C MET A 1 31.04 41.70 31.69
N LEU A 2 30.16 40.84 31.20
CA LEU A 2 30.43 39.45 30.79
C LEU A 2 30.45 38.48 31.99
N LYS A 3 29.56 37.47 31.93
CA LYS A 3 29.37 36.31 32.83
C LYS A 3 28.54 36.65 34.09
N LYS A 4 27.27 36.26 34.22
CA LYS A 4 26.70 34.93 34.00
C LYS A 4 25.22 35.03 33.59
N ALA A 5 25.00 35.15 32.28
CA ALA A 5 23.80 34.67 31.63
C ALA A 5 23.95 33.14 31.47
N LEU A 6 23.67 32.36 32.51
CA LEU A 6 23.70 30.89 32.43
C LEU A 6 23.03 30.20 33.62
N THR A 7 21.75 30.47 33.92
CA THR A 7 20.95 29.60 34.81
C THR A 7 19.43 29.84 34.72
N TRP A 8 18.93 30.26 33.55
CA TRP A 8 17.48 30.34 33.26
C TRP A 8 17.10 29.48 32.05
N LEU A 9 17.76 28.34 31.86
CA LEU A 9 17.57 27.50 30.67
C LEU A 9 17.86 26.00 30.92
N LEU A 10 17.42 25.48 32.07
CA LEU A 10 17.58 24.06 32.43
C LEU A 10 16.29 23.39 32.93
N LEU A 11 15.13 24.03 32.73
CA LEU A 11 13.82 23.51 33.17
C LEU A 11 12.73 23.62 32.09
N LEU A 12 13.13 23.76 30.83
CA LEU A 12 12.21 23.85 29.68
C LEU A 12 12.72 23.02 28.49
N CYS A 13 13.15 21.80 28.80
CA CYS A 13 13.42 20.72 27.85
C CYS A 13 13.34 19.40 28.63
N CYS A 14 12.23 19.19 29.35
CA CYS A 14 11.68 17.84 29.38
C CYS A 14 11.22 17.57 27.95
N PHE A 15 12.19 17.21 27.09
CA PHE A 15 11.89 16.34 25.98
C PHE A 15 11.20 15.15 26.63
N ILE A 16 9.87 15.15 26.59
CA ILE A 16 9.14 13.91 26.52
C ILE A 16 9.69 13.31 25.23
N LEU A 17 10.78 12.54 25.35
CA LEU A 17 11.08 11.51 24.37
C LEU A 17 9.73 10.82 24.20
N PRO A 18 9.11 10.83 23.01
CA PRO A 18 8.02 9.91 22.80
C PRO A 18 8.58 8.57 23.24
N ALA A 19 7.95 7.94 24.23
CA ALA A 19 8.18 6.52 24.47
C ALA A 19 8.16 5.92 23.07
N LEU A 20 9.29 5.33 22.63
CA LEU A 20 9.43 4.80 21.27
C LEU A 20 8.17 3.99 21.04
N ALA A 21 7.27 4.52 20.20
CA ALA A 21 5.99 3.88 20.00
C ALA A 21 6.32 2.49 19.48
N ALA A 22 5.65 1.48 20.03
CA ALA A 22 5.84 0.10 19.64
C ALA A 22 5.86 0.01 18.12
N GLU A 23 6.89 -0.62 17.58
CA GLU A 23 7.04 -0.69 16.14
C GLU A 23 5.90 -1.52 15.55
N LYS A 24 5.11 -0.92 14.66
CA LYS A 24 3.96 -1.55 13.98
C LYS A 24 4.30 -1.81 12.53
N GLY A 25 3.71 -2.85 11.94
CA GLY A 25 3.84 -3.13 10.51
C GLY A 25 4.14 -4.60 10.19
N PHE A 26 4.38 -4.87 8.91
CA PHE A 26 4.75 -6.20 8.45
C PHE A 26 6.17 -6.59 8.92
N GLY A 27 6.26 -7.79 9.48
CA GLY A 27 7.50 -8.39 9.95
C GLY A 27 7.56 -9.85 9.55
N GLU A 28 8.67 -10.49 9.89
CA GLU A 28 8.88 -11.92 9.65
C GLU A 28 9.37 -12.63 10.92
N PHE A 29 9.01 -13.90 11.08
CA PHE A 29 9.67 -14.73 12.08
C PHE A 29 11.12 -14.98 11.67
N ALA A 30 12.06 -14.68 12.57
CA ALA A 30 13.50 -14.73 12.29
C ALA A 30 14.10 -16.15 12.38
N GLN A 31 13.36 -17.10 12.96
CA GLN A 31 13.84 -18.44 13.29
C GLN A 31 12.76 -19.49 13.03
N ASP A 32 13.17 -20.75 12.96
CA ASP A 32 12.27 -21.89 12.88
C ASP A 32 11.73 -22.29 14.26
N GLN A 33 10.56 -22.92 14.28
CA GLN A 33 9.90 -23.40 15.51
C GLN A 33 9.69 -22.32 16.59
N VAL A 34 9.46 -21.08 16.18
CA VAL A 34 9.17 -19.98 17.10
C VAL A 34 7.82 -20.20 17.76
N ASN A 35 7.79 -20.15 19.09
CA ASN A 35 6.56 -20.33 19.86
C ASN A 35 5.71 -19.05 19.82
N LEU A 36 4.52 -19.14 19.22
CA LEU A 36 3.49 -18.13 19.36
C LEU A 36 2.71 -18.41 20.65
N ARG A 37 2.51 -17.39 21.50
CA ARG A 37 1.93 -17.56 22.84
C ARG A 37 0.63 -16.78 23.02
N LYS A 38 -0.22 -17.24 23.94
CA LYS A 38 -1.48 -16.56 24.30
C LYS A 38 -1.25 -15.22 25.02
N SER A 39 -0.16 -15.13 25.76
CA SER A 39 0.30 -13.93 26.50
C SER A 39 1.83 -13.96 26.59
N PRO A 40 2.49 -12.85 26.96
CA PRO A 40 3.92 -12.86 27.27
C PRO A 40 4.27 -13.98 28.25
N ALA A 41 5.24 -14.83 27.89
CA ALA A 41 5.66 -16.03 28.63
C ALA A 41 4.55 -17.05 28.99
N GLY A 42 3.35 -16.94 28.39
CA GLY A 42 2.22 -17.83 28.64
C GLY A 42 2.21 -19.10 27.78
N ASP A 43 1.05 -19.76 27.70
CA ASP A 43 0.88 -21.00 26.95
C ASP A 43 1.16 -20.82 25.45
N ILE A 44 1.75 -21.85 24.85
CA ILE A 44 2.01 -21.92 23.41
C ILE A 44 0.70 -22.24 22.69
N ILE A 45 0.37 -21.44 21.68
CA ILE A 45 -0.86 -21.60 20.87
C ILE A 45 -0.55 -22.03 19.42
N GLY A 46 0.72 -22.07 19.04
CA GLY A 46 1.18 -22.57 17.74
C GLY A 46 2.68 -22.35 17.57
N ARG A 47 3.24 -22.91 16.49
CA ARG A 47 4.63 -22.63 16.09
C ARG A 47 4.71 -22.04 14.69
N LYS A 48 5.74 -21.21 14.49
CA LYS A 48 5.99 -20.48 13.26
C LYS A 48 7.39 -20.78 12.73
N GLN A 49 7.55 -20.73 11.42
CA GLN A 49 8.84 -20.99 10.75
C GLN A 49 9.50 -19.69 10.34
N ARG A 50 10.81 -19.75 10.06
CA ARG A 50 11.54 -18.61 9.52
C ARG A 50 10.86 -18.11 8.24
N GLY A 51 10.73 -16.79 8.11
CA GLY A 51 10.12 -16.14 6.94
C GLY A 51 8.60 -16.21 6.89
N ASP A 52 7.93 -16.87 7.85
CA ASP A 52 6.49 -16.69 8.00
C ASP A 52 6.21 -15.21 8.29
N VAL A 53 5.26 -14.63 7.56
CA VAL A 53 4.88 -13.22 7.71
C VAL A 53 3.99 -13.02 8.94
N LEU A 54 4.19 -11.90 9.61
CA LEU A 54 3.35 -11.39 10.69
C LEU A 54 3.09 -9.90 10.51
N TYR A 55 2.12 -9.36 11.23
CA TYR A 55 1.92 -7.93 11.42
C TYR A 55 2.05 -7.60 12.91
N ILE A 56 2.98 -6.73 13.29
CA ILE A 56 3.15 -6.29 14.68
C ILE A 56 2.05 -5.29 15.02
N LEU A 57 1.30 -5.57 16.08
CA LEU A 57 0.17 -4.76 16.56
C LEU A 57 0.53 -3.87 17.76
N GLY A 58 1.66 -4.16 18.40
CA GLY A 58 2.16 -3.46 19.58
C GLY A 58 3.16 -4.30 20.36
N GLU A 59 3.64 -3.75 21.48
CA GLU A 59 4.66 -4.40 22.30
C GLU A 59 4.37 -4.25 23.80
N GLU A 60 4.93 -5.16 24.59
CA GLU A 60 4.89 -5.14 26.05
C GLU A 60 6.23 -5.66 26.59
N THR A 61 6.76 -5.03 27.64
CA THR A 61 7.89 -5.61 28.39
C THR A 61 7.37 -6.51 29.51
N HIS A 62 7.75 -7.78 29.50
CA HIS A 62 7.39 -8.75 30.51
C HIS A 62 8.60 -9.57 30.95
N ARG A 63 8.88 -9.57 32.26
CA ARG A 63 10.03 -10.30 32.88
C ARG A 63 11.39 -9.97 32.27
N GLY A 64 11.58 -8.72 31.84
CA GLY A 64 12.84 -8.24 31.27
C GLY A 64 13.01 -8.50 29.78
N ASP A 65 12.04 -9.16 29.14
CA ASP A 65 11.99 -9.34 27.69
C ASP A 65 10.92 -8.43 27.07
N THR A 66 11.21 -7.92 25.87
CA THR A 66 10.20 -7.28 25.02
C THR A 66 9.44 -8.35 24.24
N TRP A 67 8.11 -8.26 24.24
CA TRP A 67 7.20 -9.12 23.51
C TRP A 67 6.38 -8.32 22.53
N TYR A 68 6.32 -8.79 21.29
CA TYR A 68 5.40 -8.25 20.29
C TYR A 68 4.07 -8.98 20.35
N ARG A 69 2.98 -8.21 20.37
CA ARG A 69 1.65 -8.70 20.02
C ARG A 69 1.57 -8.68 18.50
N VAL A 70 1.32 -9.82 17.88
CA VAL A 70 1.34 -9.98 16.43
C VAL A 70 0.07 -10.64 15.92
N SER A 71 -0.37 -10.21 14.74
CA SER A 71 -1.33 -10.93 13.91
C SER A 71 -0.58 -11.77 12.89
N THR A 72 -0.97 -13.03 12.71
CA THR A 72 -0.38 -13.95 11.73
C THR A 72 -1.40 -15.02 11.37
N MET A 73 -1.15 -15.79 10.31
CA MET A 73 -1.91 -17.02 10.07
C MET A 73 -1.56 -18.11 11.07
N SER A 74 -2.57 -18.89 11.46
CA SER A 74 -2.44 -20.11 12.25
C SER A 74 -1.50 -21.11 11.57
N GLU A 75 -0.99 -22.08 12.34
CA GLU A 75 -0.03 -23.08 11.85
C GLU A 75 -0.57 -23.88 10.64
N ASN A 76 -1.88 -24.15 10.61
CA ASN A 76 -2.56 -24.79 9.47
C ASN A 76 -2.97 -23.82 8.33
N ARG A 77 -2.62 -22.54 8.45
CA ARG A 77 -2.92 -21.44 7.51
C ARG A 77 -4.41 -21.25 7.17
N LYS A 78 -5.33 -21.66 8.05
CA LYS A 78 -6.79 -21.54 7.81
C LYS A 78 -7.44 -20.28 8.35
N ARG A 79 -6.87 -19.68 9.40
CA ARG A 79 -7.42 -18.46 10.00
C ARG A 79 -6.31 -17.55 10.50
N GLN A 80 -6.59 -16.26 10.52
CA GLN A 80 -5.81 -15.31 11.27
C GLN A 80 -5.88 -15.62 12.77
N THR A 81 -4.76 -15.46 13.46
CA THR A 81 -4.63 -15.58 14.91
C THR A 81 -3.76 -14.45 15.44
N GLU A 82 -4.14 -13.92 16.59
CA GLU A 82 -3.28 -13.04 17.38
C GLU A 82 -2.51 -13.84 18.43
N GLY A 83 -1.31 -13.40 18.73
CA GLY A 83 -0.49 -13.98 19.79
C GLY A 83 0.71 -13.12 20.14
N TRP A 84 1.56 -13.65 21.00
CA TRP A 84 2.73 -12.99 21.54
C TRP A 84 3.99 -13.75 21.19
N VAL A 85 5.02 -13.02 20.77
CA VAL A 85 6.34 -13.53 20.40
C VAL A 85 7.42 -12.62 20.99
N ARG A 86 8.57 -13.16 21.40
CA ARG A 86 9.69 -12.33 21.87
C ARG A 86 10.27 -11.53 20.71
N GLN A 87 10.63 -10.28 20.97
CA GLN A 87 11.19 -9.37 19.96
C GLN A 87 12.39 -9.99 19.21
N ASP A 88 13.26 -10.72 19.92
CA ASP A 88 14.46 -11.35 19.35
C ASP A 88 14.19 -12.54 18.41
N MET A 89 12.92 -12.92 18.26
CA MET A 89 12.46 -13.95 17.33
C MET A 89 11.80 -13.36 16.07
N VAL A 90 11.80 -12.04 15.92
CA VAL A 90 11.14 -11.32 14.82
C VAL A 90 12.16 -10.43 14.10
N ILE A 91 12.07 -10.39 12.78
CA ILE A 91 12.67 -9.35 11.95
C ILE A 91 11.61 -8.24 11.80
N PRO A 92 11.78 -7.08 12.44
CA PRO A 92 10.76 -6.04 12.43
C PRO A 92 10.80 -5.21 11.12
N PRO A 93 9.74 -4.44 10.83
CA PRO A 93 9.67 -3.56 9.66
C PRO A 93 10.90 -2.64 9.47
N SER A 94 11.47 -2.14 10.55
CA SER A 94 12.62 -1.24 10.62
C SER A 94 13.93 -1.93 10.24
N GLN A 95 13.93 -3.26 10.15
CA GLN A 95 15.03 -4.03 9.61
C GLN A 95 14.73 -4.51 8.19
N LEU A 96 13.48 -4.90 7.91
CA LEU A 96 13.07 -5.37 6.57
C LEU A 96 13.09 -4.26 5.53
N TYR A 97 12.52 -3.10 5.86
CA TYR A 97 12.25 -2.04 4.90
C TYR A 97 13.25 -0.90 5.08
N GLN A 98 14.47 -1.13 4.59
CA GLN A 98 15.57 -0.16 4.60
C GLN A 98 15.96 0.20 3.17
N ASN A 99 16.41 1.45 2.98
CA ASN A 99 16.79 1.98 1.67
C ASN A 99 15.67 1.83 0.62
N ILE A 100 14.41 1.95 1.02
CA ILE A 100 13.26 1.81 0.14
C ILE A 100 13.12 3.04 -0.79
N THR A 101 12.67 2.81 -2.02
CA THR A 101 12.46 3.80 -3.08
C THR A 101 11.02 3.90 -3.55
N ALA A 102 10.24 2.82 -3.43
CA ALA A 102 8.83 2.78 -3.77
C ALA A 102 8.07 1.80 -2.86
N ILE A 103 6.78 2.05 -2.66
CA ILE A 103 5.89 1.14 -1.93
C ILE A 103 4.58 0.97 -2.68
N SER A 104 3.96 -0.19 -2.55
CA SER A 104 2.60 -0.46 -3.00
C SER A 104 1.88 -1.36 -1.97
N GLY A 105 0.56 -1.26 -1.93
CA GLY A 105 -0.27 -2.06 -1.05
C GLY A 105 -1.68 -2.16 -1.61
N GLU A 106 -2.28 -3.34 -1.44
CA GLU A 106 -3.68 -3.59 -1.79
C GLU A 106 -4.22 -4.66 -0.83
N LYS A 107 -5.43 -4.46 -0.30
CA LYS A 107 -6.10 -5.37 0.65
C LYS A 107 -5.19 -5.77 1.83
N ALA A 108 -4.69 -7.00 1.81
CA ALA A 108 -3.83 -7.61 2.83
C ALA A 108 -2.33 -7.55 2.49
N LEU A 109 -2.00 -7.23 1.24
CA LEU A 109 -0.65 -7.33 0.69
C LEU A 109 0.05 -5.98 0.70
N PHE A 110 1.36 -6.03 0.85
CA PHE A 110 2.27 -4.89 0.81
C PHE A 110 3.53 -5.28 0.07
N MET A 111 4.13 -4.34 -0.65
CA MET A 111 5.42 -4.52 -1.29
C MET A 111 6.22 -3.22 -1.20
N ALA A 112 7.53 -3.34 -1.00
CA ALA A 112 8.47 -2.22 -0.97
C ALA A 112 9.68 -2.55 -1.86
N LEU A 113 10.13 -1.59 -2.68
CA LEU A 113 11.28 -1.75 -3.55
C LEU A 113 12.50 -1.07 -2.93
N ASP A 114 13.60 -1.80 -2.74
CA ASP A 114 14.86 -1.19 -2.26
C ASP A 114 15.65 -0.50 -3.40
N ARG A 115 16.66 0.28 -3.02
CA ARG A 115 17.57 0.99 -3.96
C ARG A 115 18.38 0.05 -4.84
N GLU A 116 18.52 -1.21 -4.45
CA GLU A 116 19.23 -2.23 -5.23
C GLU A 116 18.31 -2.96 -6.22
N GLY A 117 17.05 -2.55 -6.33
CA GLY A 117 16.08 -3.15 -7.24
C GLY A 117 15.54 -4.49 -6.75
N ARG A 118 15.54 -4.74 -5.44
CA ARG A 118 14.95 -5.94 -4.84
C ARG A 118 13.64 -5.59 -4.12
N PRO A 119 12.55 -6.31 -4.41
CA PRO A 119 11.30 -6.17 -3.68
C PRO A 119 11.34 -6.90 -2.33
N HIS A 120 10.69 -6.29 -1.34
CA HIS A 120 10.43 -6.79 0.00
C HIS A 120 8.92 -6.88 0.18
N PHE A 121 8.44 -7.95 0.81
CA PHE A 121 7.02 -8.28 0.81
C PHE A 121 6.42 -8.19 2.21
N GLY A 122 5.13 -7.89 2.25
CA GLY A 122 4.28 -7.94 3.43
C GLY A 122 2.92 -8.49 3.05
N GLY A 123 2.22 -9.05 4.02
CA GLY A 123 0.99 -9.80 3.78
C GLY A 123 1.24 -11.25 3.39
N LEU A 124 0.18 -11.99 3.10
CA LEU A 124 0.26 -13.39 2.69
C LEU A 124 -0.49 -13.59 1.38
N LEU A 125 0.18 -14.25 0.44
CA LEU A 125 -0.46 -14.83 -0.72
C LEU A 125 -1.38 -15.98 -0.30
N HIS A 126 -2.34 -16.31 -1.17
CA HIS A 126 -3.20 -17.49 -1.01
C HIS A 126 -2.35 -18.74 -0.74
N ILE A 127 -2.81 -19.63 0.16
CA ILE A 127 -2.09 -20.73 0.85
C ILE A 127 -1.07 -21.53 0.01
N ALA A 128 -1.27 -21.63 -1.31
CA ALA A 128 -0.43 -22.38 -2.23
C ALA A 128 0.79 -21.61 -2.80
N HIS A 129 0.96 -20.33 -2.46
CA HIS A 129 2.01 -19.49 -3.03
C HIS A 129 2.91 -18.88 -1.95
N GLU A 130 4.20 -18.78 -2.26
CA GLU A 130 5.19 -18.07 -1.45
C GLU A 130 5.49 -16.70 -2.08
N ASN A 131 5.93 -15.73 -1.28
CA ASN A 131 6.30 -14.41 -1.79
C ASN A 131 7.50 -14.53 -2.75
N PRO A 132 7.55 -13.77 -3.86
CA PRO A 132 8.57 -13.93 -4.90
C PRO A 132 9.90 -13.27 -4.52
N VAL A 133 10.54 -13.79 -3.46
CA VAL A 133 11.81 -13.28 -2.89
C VAL A 133 13.03 -13.42 -3.82
N HIS A 134 12.86 -14.04 -4.99
CA HIS A 134 13.91 -14.25 -5.97
C HIS A 134 13.97 -13.16 -7.05
N TRP A 135 13.00 -12.24 -7.09
CA TRP A 135 13.01 -11.13 -8.05
C TRP A 135 14.17 -10.15 -7.77
N HIS A 136 14.75 -9.64 -8.85
CA HIS A 136 15.85 -8.68 -8.84
C HIS A 136 15.76 -7.75 -10.06
N ASP A 137 16.61 -6.73 -10.13
CA ASP A 137 16.65 -5.74 -11.21
C ASP A 137 15.29 -5.07 -11.48
N VAL A 138 14.49 -4.88 -10.43
CA VAL A 138 13.17 -4.26 -10.48
C VAL A 138 13.28 -2.73 -10.40
N LYS A 139 12.52 -2.02 -11.24
CA LYS A 139 12.41 -0.54 -11.23
C LYS A 139 11.04 -0.01 -10.82
N ALA A 140 9.98 -0.82 -10.92
CA ALA A 140 8.65 -0.48 -10.41
C ALA A 140 7.93 -1.73 -9.91
N ILE A 141 7.02 -1.53 -8.96
CA ILE A 141 6.30 -2.59 -8.26
C ILE A 141 4.83 -2.21 -8.19
N ASP A 142 3.95 -3.21 -8.21
CA ASP A 142 2.57 -3.02 -7.80
C ASP A 142 1.93 -4.31 -7.26
N VAL A 143 0.79 -4.16 -6.60
CA VAL A 143 0.07 -5.24 -5.92
C VAL A 143 -1.34 -5.36 -6.52
N GLY A 144 -1.76 -6.60 -6.76
CA GLY A 144 -3.12 -6.99 -7.13
C GLY A 144 -3.79 -7.84 -6.04
N TYR A 145 -4.87 -8.53 -6.40
CA TYR A 145 -5.48 -9.54 -5.53
C TYR A 145 -4.64 -10.82 -5.48
N HIS A 146 -3.98 -11.02 -4.34
CA HIS A 146 -3.08 -12.17 -4.10
C HIS A 146 -2.08 -12.38 -5.23
N THR A 147 -1.63 -11.28 -5.84
CA THR A 147 -0.73 -11.27 -6.98
C THR A 147 0.18 -10.06 -6.85
N PHE A 148 1.48 -10.26 -7.03
CA PHE A 148 2.46 -9.20 -7.11
C PHE A 148 2.84 -8.97 -8.58
N TYR A 149 3.15 -7.72 -8.91
CA TYR A 149 3.63 -7.33 -10.22
C TYR A 149 4.92 -6.52 -10.08
N ALA A 150 5.85 -6.71 -10.99
CA ALA A 150 7.05 -5.89 -11.06
C ALA A 150 7.44 -5.61 -12.51
N LEU A 151 8.05 -4.45 -12.72
CA LEU A 151 8.66 -4.05 -13.97
C LEU A 151 10.17 -4.04 -13.78
N THR A 152 10.88 -4.85 -14.56
CA THR A 152 12.34 -4.92 -14.52
C THR A 152 12.99 -3.75 -15.26
N THR A 153 14.26 -3.51 -14.98
CA THR A 153 15.04 -2.42 -15.58
C THR A 153 15.08 -2.49 -17.11
N ASP A 154 15.15 -3.70 -17.66
CA ASP A 154 15.11 -4.01 -19.10
C ASP A 154 13.70 -4.00 -19.71
N GLY A 155 12.66 -3.64 -18.94
CA GLY A 155 11.30 -3.43 -19.46
C GLY A 155 10.38 -4.66 -19.43
N MET A 156 10.83 -5.78 -18.84
CA MET A 156 9.99 -6.98 -18.70
C MET A 156 9.03 -6.89 -17.50
N ILE A 157 7.91 -7.59 -17.63
CA ILE A 157 6.97 -7.79 -16.53
C ILE A 157 7.27 -9.11 -15.82
N LEU A 158 7.26 -9.04 -14.48
CA LEU A 158 7.19 -10.17 -13.57
C LEU A 158 5.82 -10.17 -12.89
N GLN A 159 5.21 -11.33 -12.76
CA GLN A 159 3.96 -11.54 -12.04
C GLN A 159 4.02 -12.86 -11.31
N GLU A 160 3.67 -12.88 -10.02
CA GLU A 160 3.51 -14.12 -9.25
C GLU A 160 2.38 -14.01 -8.22
N GLY A 161 1.70 -15.12 -7.97
CA GLY A 161 0.56 -15.20 -7.06
C GLY A 161 -0.51 -16.17 -7.56
N ILE A 162 -1.77 -15.93 -7.17
CA ILE A 162 -2.92 -16.81 -7.51
C ILE A 162 -3.18 -16.92 -9.02
N ARG A 163 -2.72 -15.93 -9.80
CA ARG A 163 -2.80 -15.91 -11.26
C ARG A 163 -1.63 -16.61 -11.94
N GLY A 164 -0.74 -17.23 -11.18
CA GLY A 164 0.44 -17.94 -11.66
C GLY A 164 1.58 -17.00 -12.03
N GLY A 165 2.71 -17.62 -12.35
CA GLY A 165 3.92 -16.93 -12.79
C GLY A 165 3.81 -16.44 -14.24
N ALA A 166 4.10 -15.18 -14.50
CA ALA A 166 4.37 -14.68 -15.84
C ALA A 166 5.68 -13.90 -15.86
N SER A 167 6.64 -14.40 -16.64
CA SER A 167 7.85 -13.69 -17.03
C SER A 167 7.92 -13.64 -18.55
N ASN A 168 8.07 -12.46 -19.14
CA ASN A 168 8.47 -12.30 -20.55
C ASN A 168 7.45 -12.81 -21.62
N TYR A 169 6.15 -12.91 -21.30
CA TYR A 169 5.12 -13.20 -22.32
C TYR A 169 4.83 -12.02 -23.25
N PHE A 170 5.13 -10.80 -22.80
CA PHE A 170 4.75 -9.56 -23.46
C PHE A 170 6.03 -8.86 -23.97
N GLN A 171 6.38 -9.05 -25.24
CA GLN A 171 7.58 -8.50 -25.88
C GLN A 171 7.43 -6.99 -26.18
N GLN A 172 7.35 -6.15 -25.14
CA GLN A 172 7.23 -4.69 -25.28
C GLN A 172 8.02 -3.96 -24.17
N ASP A 173 8.51 -2.76 -24.47
CA ASP A 173 9.23 -1.91 -23.52
C ASP A 173 8.24 -1.15 -22.62
N PHE A 174 7.83 -1.78 -21.52
CA PHE A 174 6.95 -1.15 -20.54
C PHE A 174 7.71 -0.15 -19.64
N VAL A 175 7.03 0.93 -19.28
CA VAL A 175 7.59 2.02 -18.47
C VAL A 175 6.74 2.36 -17.24
N ALA A 176 5.49 1.92 -17.19
CA ALA A 176 4.60 2.09 -16.05
C ALA A 176 3.65 0.89 -15.94
N ILE A 177 3.26 0.59 -14.71
CA ILE A 177 2.39 -0.53 -14.34
C ILE A 177 1.38 -0.04 -13.30
N GLU A 178 0.17 -0.58 -13.31
CA GLU A 178 -0.80 -0.45 -12.22
C GLU A 178 -1.61 -1.75 -12.10
N GLY A 179 -1.73 -2.27 -10.88
CA GLY A 179 -2.51 -3.44 -10.50
C GLY A 179 -3.67 -3.06 -9.60
N PHE A 180 -4.82 -3.69 -9.82
CA PHE A 180 -5.94 -3.66 -8.89
C PHE A 180 -6.74 -4.94 -9.04
N ASP A 181 -6.90 -5.68 -7.95
CA ASP A 181 -7.61 -6.95 -7.96
C ASP A 181 -7.02 -7.90 -9.03
N ASP A 182 -7.82 -8.35 -10.01
CA ASP A 182 -7.35 -9.19 -11.12
C ASP A 182 -7.00 -8.42 -12.40
N SER A 183 -7.06 -7.08 -12.37
CA SER A 183 -6.71 -6.25 -13.52
C SER A 183 -5.29 -5.74 -13.40
N PHE A 184 -4.57 -5.79 -14.52
CA PHE A 184 -3.22 -5.28 -14.62
C PHE A 184 -3.07 -4.43 -15.88
N LEU A 185 -2.76 -3.16 -15.69
CA LEU A 185 -2.56 -2.19 -16.75
C LEU A 185 -1.08 -1.85 -16.88
N VAL A 186 -0.64 -1.65 -18.11
CA VAL A 186 0.74 -1.30 -18.43
C VAL A 186 0.79 -0.25 -19.52
N ARG A 187 1.79 0.63 -19.46
CA ARG A 187 2.06 1.62 -20.50
C ARG A 187 3.44 1.41 -21.11
N THR A 188 3.54 1.49 -22.43
CA THR A 188 4.81 1.42 -23.16
C THR A 188 5.53 2.78 -23.19
N ALA A 189 6.80 2.78 -23.59
CA ALA A 189 7.57 4.01 -23.81
C ALA A 189 6.94 4.94 -24.87
N GLU A 190 6.25 4.37 -25.86
CA GLU A 190 5.51 5.06 -26.92
C GLU A 190 4.10 5.48 -26.49
N ASN A 191 3.75 5.36 -25.21
CA ASN A 191 2.45 5.67 -24.61
C ASN A 191 1.27 4.84 -25.13
N ALA A 192 1.50 3.63 -25.66
CA ALA A 192 0.40 2.67 -25.76
C ALA A 192 -0.03 2.24 -24.36
N LEU A 193 -1.33 2.09 -24.14
CA LEU A 193 -1.87 1.58 -22.88
C LEU A 193 -2.52 0.23 -23.13
N LEU A 194 -2.14 -0.77 -22.34
CA LEU A 194 -2.57 -2.15 -22.51
C LEU A 194 -3.11 -2.70 -21.18
N GLN A 195 -4.08 -3.60 -21.30
CA GLN A 195 -4.45 -4.53 -20.25
C GLN A 195 -3.73 -5.86 -20.48
N LEU A 196 -3.13 -6.42 -19.44
CA LEU A 196 -2.56 -7.76 -19.46
C LEU A 196 -3.46 -8.73 -18.66
N ASN A 197 -3.60 -9.97 -19.13
CA ASN A 197 -4.41 -11.00 -18.46
C ASN A 197 -3.69 -12.36 -18.41
N GLY A 198 -2.56 -12.45 -17.72
CA GLY A 198 -1.78 -13.68 -17.51
C GLY A 198 -1.10 -14.26 -18.76
N TYR A 199 -1.76 -14.22 -19.92
CA TYR A 199 -1.27 -14.78 -21.19
C TYR A 199 -1.54 -13.90 -22.41
N HIS A 200 -2.42 -12.90 -22.34
CA HIS A 200 -2.69 -11.99 -23.45
C HIS A 200 -2.49 -10.52 -23.06
N SER A 201 -2.14 -9.74 -24.07
CA SER A 201 -2.11 -8.28 -24.01
C SER A 201 -3.21 -7.73 -24.90
N HIS A 202 -4.02 -6.84 -24.36
CA HIS A 202 -5.08 -6.15 -25.07
C HIS A 202 -4.78 -4.66 -25.11
N PHE A 203 -4.62 -4.08 -26.30
CA PHE A 203 -4.47 -2.64 -26.44
C PHE A 203 -5.78 -1.94 -26.06
N LEU A 204 -5.70 -1.06 -25.07
CA LEU A 204 -6.77 -0.15 -24.70
C LEU A 204 -6.64 1.16 -25.48
N LEU A 205 -5.39 1.64 -25.64
CA LEU A 205 -5.05 2.81 -26.44
C LEU A 205 -3.81 2.51 -27.30
N PRO A 206 -3.76 2.98 -28.55
CA PRO A 206 -2.62 2.77 -29.45
C PRO A 206 -1.40 3.61 -29.03
N GLU A 207 -0.25 3.32 -29.63
CA GLU A 207 0.96 4.15 -29.52
C GLU A 207 0.70 5.60 -29.94
N GLY A 208 1.41 6.54 -29.30
CA GLY A 208 1.26 7.97 -29.51
C GLY A 208 0.07 8.60 -28.77
N SER A 209 -0.69 7.83 -27.99
CA SER A 209 -1.75 8.37 -27.15
C SER A 209 -1.19 9.27 -26.05
N GLU A 210 -1.87 10.37 -25.75
CA GLU A 210 -1.48 11.26 -24.64
C GLU A 210 -2.10 10.75 -23.33
N VAL A 211 -1.43 9.80 -22.68
CA VAL A 211 -1.84 9.26 -21.36
C VAL A 211 -1.02 9.91 -20.26
N ARG A 212 -1.66 10.72 -19.43
CA ARG A 212 -1.03 11.39 -18.29
C ARG A 212 -0.90 10.45 -17.09
N ASP A 213 -1.97 9.73 -16.77
CA ASP A 213 -2.05 8.78 -15.66
C ASP A 213 -3.11 7.72 -15.97
N PHE A 214 -3.09 6.59 -15.27
CA PHE A 214 -4.08 5.53 -15.42
C PHE A 214 -4.20 4.73 -14.12
N ALA A 215 -5.38 4.15 -13.91
CA ALA A 215 -5.64 3.30 -12.77
C ALA A 215 -6.32 2.02 -13.23
N ALA A 216 -5.81 0.88 -12.76
CA ALA A 216 -6.48 -0.40 -12.90
C ALA A 216 -7.72 -0.43 -12.01
N TRP A 217 -8.69 -1.26 -12.37
CA TRP A 217 -9.87 -1.49 -11.55
C TRP A 217 -10.36 -2.91 -11.68
N THR A 218 -11.22 -3.35 -10.75
CA THR A 218 -11.69 -4.73 -10.75
C THR A 218 -12.49 -5.04 -12.02
N SER A 219 -12.29 -6.25 -12.56
CA SER A 219 -12.90 -6.71 -13.81
C SER A 219 -14.44 -6.64 -13.82
N TYR A 220 -15.07 -6.56 -12.64
CA TYR A 220 -16.52 -6.37 -12.50
C TYR A 220 -17.01 -5.00 -12.99
N TYR A 221 -16.19 -3.95 -12.93
CA TYR A 221 -16.57 -2.57 -13.24
C TYR A 221 -15.93 -2.04 -14.53
N GLY A 222 -14.98 -2.79 -15.07
CA GLY A 222 -14.20 -2.47 -16.26
C GLY A 222 -12.71 -2.52 -15.95
N PRO A 223 -11.84 -2.58 -16.97
CA PRO A 223 -10.40 -2.72 -16.74
C PRO A 223 -9.75 -1.50 -16.07
N GLY A 224 -10.38 -0.32 -16.06
CA GLY A 224 -9.85 0.85 -15.37
C GLY A 224 -10.28 2.19 -15.96
N ALA A 225 -9.45 3.22 -15.74
CA ALA A 225 -9.58 4.54 -16.34
C ALA A 225 -8.21 5.14 -16.68
N TYR A 226 -8.21 6.16 -17.52
CA TYR A 226 -7.03 6.98 -17.77
C TYR A 226 -7.35 8.47 -17.75
N VAL A 227 -6.30 9.25 -17.52
CA VAL A 227 -6.28 10.70 -17.63
C VAL A 227 -5.55 11.06 -18.92
N ASP A 228 -6.17 11.86 -19.78
CA ASP A 228 -5.55 12.28 -21.03
C ASP A 228 -4.59 13.47 -20.86
N GLY A 229 -3.93 13.84 -21.97
CA GLY A 229 -3.02 15.00 -22.05
C GLY A 229 -3.68 16.35 -21.70
N GLN A 230 -5.01 16.44 -21.65
CA GLN A 230 -5.77 17.64 -21.28
C GLN A 230 -6.28 17.59 -19.82
N GLY A 231 -6.07 16.48 -19.12
CA GLY A 231 -6.56 16.30 -17.75
C GLY A 231 -8.02 15.91 -17.66
N LYS A 232 -8.55 15.25 -18.69
CA LYS A 232 -9.88 14.62 -18.68
C LYS A 232 -9.76 13.14 -18.36
N VAL A 233 -10.76 12.62 -17.65
CA VAL A 233 -10.84 11.22 -17.23
C VAL A 233 -11.74 10.44 -18.16
N HIS A 234 -11.28 9.25 -18.55
CA HIS A 234 -11.95 8.34 -19.47
C HIS A 234 -11.90 6.93 -18.91
N PHE A 235 -13.05 6.25 -18.83
CA PHE A 235 -13.11 4.86 -18.39
C PHE A 235 -12.92 3.88 -19.55
N PHE A 236 -12.42 2.69 -19.23
CA PHE A 236 -12.34 1.56 -20.15
C PHE A 236 -13.41 0.53 -19.78
N GLY A 237 -14.18 0.06 -20.77
CA GLY A 237 -15.03 -1.13 -20.63
C GLY A 237 -15.97 -1.11 -19.43
N THR A 238 -16.66 0.01 -19.18
CA THR A 238 -17.58 0.15 -18.05
C THR A 238 -18.72 -0.87 -18.12
N THR A 239 -19.08 -1.46 -16.99
CA THR A 239 -20.27 -2.31 -16.85
C THR A 239 -21.45 -1.52 -16.29
N ASP A 240 -22.64 -2.13 -16.26
CA ASP A 240 -23.89 -1.52 -15.77
C ASP A 240 -23.82 -1.00 -14.31
N MET A 241 -22.80 -1.36 -13.55
CA MET A 241 -22.65 -0.99 -12.14
C MET A 241 -22.02 0.40 -11.92
N VAL A 242 -21.41 0.99 -12.94
CA VAL A 242 -21.09 2.42 -12.96
C VAL A 242 -22.18 3.13 -13.76
N SER A 243 -22.99 3.95 -13.09
CA SER A 243 -24.10 4.60 -13.78
C SER A 243 -23.60 5.58 -14.84
N ASN A 244 -24.39 5.78 -15.90
CA ASN A 244 -24.06 6.75 -16.94
C ASN A 244 -23.89 8.16 -16.37
N GLU A 245 -24.64 8.51 -15.33
CA GLU A 245 -24.52 9.78 -14.62
C GLU A 245 -23.15 9.91 -13.96
N ALA A 246 -22.62 8.86 -13.32
CA ALA A 246 -21.29 8.86 -12.73
C ALA A 246 -20.19 9.02 -13.79
N VAL A 247 -20.33 8.35 -14.95
CA VAL A 247 -19.41 8.51 -16.08
C VAL A 247 -19.43 9.95 -16.61
N VAL A 248 -20.61 10.55 -16.74
CA VAL A 248 -20.77 11.95 -17.15
C VAL A 248 -20.19 12.91 -16.10
N GLU A 249 -20.38 12.66 -14.81
CA GLU A 249 -19.81 13.47 -13.74
C GLU A 249 -18.28 13.47 -13.79
N VAL A 250 -17.66 12.29 -13.84
CA VAL A 250 -16.20 12.15 -13.85
C VAL A 250 -15.57 12.69 -15.13
N SER A 251 -16.21 12.51 -16.30
CA SER A 251 -15.72 13.09 -17.56
C SER A 251 -15.79 14.63 -17.60
N ASN A 252 -16.64 15.23 -16.75
CA ASN A 252 -16.69 16.69 -16.58
C ASN A 252 -15.58 17.23 -15.69
N TRP A 253 -14.91 16.41 -14.87
CA TRP A 253 -13.73 16.85 -14.11
C TRP A 253 -12.67 17.42 -15.06
N SER A 254 -11.92 18.41 -14.59
CA SER A 254 -10.85 19.06 -15.35
C SER A 254 -9.58 19.10 -14.51
N ASP A 255 -8.47 19.38 -15.19
CA ASP A 255 -7.19 19.60 -14.52
C ASP A 255 -6.73 18.39 -13.70
N VAL A 256 -7.22 17.19 -14.03
CA VAL A 256 -6.85 15.96 -13.33
C VAL A 256 -5.40 15.61 -13.68
N MET A 257 -4.62 15.33 -12.66
CA MET A 257 -3.22 14.90 -12.75
C MET A 257 -3.05 13.42 -12.48
N LYS A 258 -3.78 12.89 -11.48
CA LYS A 258 -3.79 11.47 -11.15
C LYS A 258 -5.18 10.96 -10.88
N ILE A 259 -5.40 9.67 -11.11
CA ILE A 259 -6.66 8.98 -10.85
C ILE A 259 -6.40 7.73 -10.01
N GLU A 260 -7.30 7.45 -9.07
CA GLU A 260 -7.30 6.23 -8.26
C GLU A 260 -8.71 5.64 -8.29
N LEU A 261 -8.78 4.32 -8.43
CA LEU A 261 -10.04 3.58 -8.50
C LEU A 261 -10.11 2.56 -7.37
N GLY A 262 -11.32 2.31 -6.89
CA GLY A 262 -11.55 1.38 -5.79
C GLY A 262 -13.01 0.98 -5.68
N VAL A 263 -13.33 0.22 -4.64
CA VAL A 263 -14.70 -0.22 -4.35
C VAL A 263 -14.99 -0.02 -2.88
N GLU A 264 -16.15 0.55 -2.56
CA GLU A 264 -16.60 0.62 -1.18
C GLU A 264 -17.01 -0.79 -0.71
N VAL A 265 -16.48 -1.21 0.43
CA VAL A 265 -16.83 -2.51 1.02
C VAL A 265 -17.39 -2.29 2.42
N VAL A 266 -18.66 -2.68 2.62
CA VAL A 266 -19.34 -2.63 3.92
C VAL A 266 -19.77 -4.03 4.29
N ASN A 267 -19.31 -4.54 5.43
CA ASN A 267 -19.60 -5.91 5.91
C ASN A 267 -19.29 -7.00 4.85
N ASN A 268 -18.15 -6.88 4.16
CA ASN A 268 -17.72 -7.78 3.07
C ASN A 268 -18.64 -7.77 1.83
N ILE A 269 -19.46 -6.72 1.66
CA ILE A 269 -20.30 -6.53 0.49
C ILE A 269 -19.80 -5.28 -0.24
N ILE A 270 -19.55 -5.42 -1.54
CA ILE A 270 -19.27 -4.27 -2.39
C ILE A 270 -20.56 -3.46 -2.56
N THR A 271 -20.54 -2.20 -2.16
CA THR A 271 -21.73 -1.34 -2.13
C THR A 271 -21.77 -0.33 -3.27
N ARG A 272 -20.62 0.20 -3.71
CA ARG A 272 -20.54 1.18 -4.82
C ARG A 272 -19.11 1.36 -5.35
N PRO A 273 -18.95 1.90 -6.57
CA PRO A 273 -17.64 2.30 -7.08
C PRO A 273 -17.05 3.49 -6.30
N LEU A 274 -15.72 3.52 -6.17
CA LEU A 274 -14.97 4.67 -5.69
C LEU A 274 -14.03 5.19 -6.78
N VAL A 275 -14.05 6.49 -7.01
CA VAL A 275 -13.22 7.20 -7.98
C VAL A 275 -12.70 8.46 -7.31
N ALA A 276 -11.38 8.61 -7.26
CA ALA A 276 -10.72 9.78 -6.69
C ALA A 276 -9.68 10.34 -7.67
N ALA A 277 -9.60 11.66 -7.78
CA ALA A 277 -8.66 12.35 -8.64
C ALA A 277 -7.86 13.40 -7.87
N LEU A 278 -6.56 13.48 -8.16
CA LEU A 278 -5.70 14.58 -7.76
C LEU A 278 -5.64 15.59 -8.90
N THR A 279 -5.88 16.86 -8.62
CA THR A 279 -5.85 17.95 -9.62
C THR A 279 -4.49 18.66 -9.66
N THR A 280 -4.24 19.44 -10.71
CA THR A 280 -3.01 20.25 -10.88
C THR A 280 -2.79 21.28 -9.77
N ASP A 281 -3.86 21.76 -9.13
CA ASP A 281 -3.78 22.71 -8.01
C ASP A 281 -3.58 22.04 -6.64
N GLY A 282 -3.41 20.71 -6.63
CA GLY A 282 -3.18 19.93 -5.41
C GLY A 282 -4.43 19.76 -4.54
N SER A 283 -5.63 19.84 -5.13
CA SER A 283 -6.89 19.46 -4.48
C SER A 283 -7.34 18.06 -4.91
N VAL A 284 -8.40 17.55 -4.27
CA VAL A 284 -8.91 16.19 -4.50
C VAL A 284 -10.39 16.24 -4.87
N LEU A 285 -10.75 15.50 -5.92
CA LEU A 285 -12.11 15.24 -6.34
C LEU A 285 -12.45 13.78 -6.05
N LEU A 286 -13.65 13.51 -5.53
CA LEU A 286 -14.22 12.18 -5.36
C LEU A 286 -15.63 12.16 -5.92
N LEU A 287 -15.94 11.05 -6.60
CA LEU A 287 -17.31 10.75 -7.02
C LEU A 287 -18.21 10.50 -5.79
N HIS A 288 -17.63 9.97 -4.71
CA HIS A 288 -18.37 9.70 -3.47
C HIS A 288 -18.61 10.98 -2.66
N GLN A 289 -19.82 11.53 -2.71
CA GLN A 289 -20.16 12.82 -2.09
C GLN A 289 -19.86 12.89 -0.57
N ASP A 290 -20.16 11.85 0.22
CA ASP A 290 -19.86 11.90 1.67
C ASP A 290 -18.35 11.92 1.95
N LEU A 291 -17.53 11.23 1.15
CA LEU A 291 -16.07 11.29 1.26
C LEU A 291 -15.53 12.61 0.69
N GLN A 292 -16.15 13.15 -0.37
CA GLN A 292 -15.79 14.45 -0.94
C GLN A 292 -15.89 15.56 0.10
N SER A 293 -16.94 15.54 0.93
CA SER A 293 -17.12 16.50 2.01
C SER A 293 -15.96 16.51 3.02
N GLN A 294 -15.31 15.35 3.24
CA GLN A 294 -14.20 15.19 4.17
C GLN A 294 -12.86 15.68 3.60
N VAL A 295 -12.73 15.78 2.27
CA VAL A 295 -11.48 16.20 1.62
C VAL A 295 -11.54 17.62 1.04
N THR A 296 -12.68 18.32 1.17
CA THR A 296 -12.85 19.68 0.61
C THR A 296 -11.78 20.66 1.11
N GLY A 297 -11.27 20.45 2.34
CA GLY A 297 -10.20 21.25 2.94
C GLY A 297 -8.78 20.79 2.59
N TRP A 298 -8.60 19.69 1.88
CA TRP A 298 -7.27 19.19 1.51
C TRP A 298 -6.67 20.08 0.43
N LYS A 299 -5.40 20.47 0.62
CA LYS A 299 -4.64 21.35 -0.26
C LYS A 299 -3.18 20.91 -0.29
N ASN A 300 -2.48 21.29 -1.36
CA ASN A 300 -1.08 20.94 -1.59
C ASN A 300 -0.85 19.41 -1.55
N ILE A 301 -1.80 18.65 -2.08
CA ILE A 301 -1.68 17.19 -2.18
C ILE A 301 -0.81 16.84 -3.39
N THR A 302 0.00 15.79 -3.24
CA THR A 302 0.97 15.33 -4.25
C THR A 302 0.75 13.86 -4.66
N LYS A 303 0.16 13.08 -3.76
CA LYS A 303 -0.27 11.69 -4.01
C LYS A 303 -1.56 11.42 -3.23
N ILE A 304 -2.39 10.56 -3.78
CA ILE A 304 -3.59 10.02 -3.13
C ILE A 304 -3.56 8.50 -3.25
N LYS A 305 -4.15 7.80 -2.29
CA LYS A 305 -4.48 6.37 -2.40
C LYS A 305 -5.83 6.11 -1.74
N ILE A 306 -6.58 5.17 -2.30
CA ILE A 306 -7.93 4.83 -1.87
C ILE A 306 -8.01 3.39 -1.36
N SER A 307 -8.64 3.23 -0.20
CA SER A 307 -9.04 1.96 0.36
C SER A 307 -10.56 1.82 0.23
N GLY A 308 -11.09 0.60 0.44
CA GLY A 308 -12.53 0.37 0.39
C GLY A 308 -13.34 1.05 1.50
N SER A 309 -12.67 1.69 2.48
CA SER A 309 -13.34 2.42 3.56
C SER A 309 -12.78 3.81 3.87
N PHE A 310 -11.66 4.22 3.25
CA PHE A 310 -11.03 5.51 3.51
C PHE A 310 -10.13 5.99 2.37
N LEU A 311 -9.71 7.25 2.43
CA LEU A 311 -8.76 7.87 1.52
C LEU A 311 -7.58 8.43 2.33
N VAL A 312 -6.39 8.38 1.73
CA VAL A 312 -5.19 9.06 2.23
C VAL A 312 -4.60 10.00 1.19
N GLY A 313 -4.00 11.09 1.66
CA GLY A 313 -3.34 12.09 0.82
C GLY A 313 -1.98 12.48 1.40
N LEU A 314 -0.97 12.59 0.52
CA LEU A 314 0.37 13.05 0.86
C LEU A 314 0.51 14.53 0.52
N THR A 315 0.82 15.37 1.51
CA THR A 315 1.03 16.81 1.29
C THR A 315 2.44 17.10 0.77
N THR A 316 2.63 18.27 0.14
CA THR A 316 3.96 18.79 -0.26
C THR A 316 4.93 18.95 0.91
N GLU A 317 4.41 19.08 2.13
CA GLU A 317 5.21 19.19 3.35
C GLU A 317 5.71 17.83 3.85
N GLY A 318 5.28 16.72 3.22
CA GLY A 318 5.63 15.37 3.64
C GLY A 318 4.80 14.90 4.84
N LYS A 319 3.53 15.32 4.91
CA LYS A 319 2.55 14.88 5.92
C LYS A 319 1.46 14.02 5.29
N LEU A 320 0.87 13.16 6.10
CA LEU A 320 -0.26 12.33 5.69
C LEU A 320 -1.57 12.93 6.20
N LEU A 321 -2.57 13.04 5.31
CA LEU A 321 -3.97 13.28 5.65
C LEU A 321 -4.75 11.99 5.44
N CYS A 322 -5.70 11.70 6.32
CA CYS A 322 -6.52 10.49 6.25
C CYS A 322 -7.96 10.82 6.62
N THR A 323 -8.93 10.25 5.90
CA THR A 323 -10.36 10.43 6.20
C THR A 323 -10.83 9.55 7.36
N LYS A 324 -10.12 8.45 7.69
CA LYS A 324 -10.45 7.57 8.83
C LYS A 324 -9.85 8.14 10.12
N PRO A 325 -10.68 8.59 11.10
CA PRO A 325 -10.17 9.33 12.26
C PRO A 325 -9.14 8.58 13.10
N ALA A 326 -9.29 7.27 13.27
CA ALA A 326 -8.35 6.45 14.03
C ALA A 326 -6.96 6.43 13.38
N LEU A 327 -6.88 6.24 12.06
CA LEU A 327 -5.62 6.27 11.31
C LEU A 327 -5.05 7.68 11.22
N ALA A 328 -5.90 8.71 11.08
CA ALA A 328 -5.46 10.10 11.12
C ALA A 328 -4.77 10.44 12.46
N ALA A 329 -5.30 9.97 13.57
CA ALA A 329 -4.68 10.15 14.89
C ALA A 329 -3.37 9.38 15.01
N GLU A 330 -3.31 8.14 14.53
CA GLU A 330 -2.11 7.29 14.57
C GLU A 330 -0.96 7.83 13.70
N THR A 331 -1.30 8.46 12.57
CA THR A 331 -0.33 9.01 11.60
C THR A 331 0.01 10.48 11.82
N ALA A 332 -0.61 11.15 12.80
CA ALA A 332 -0.45 12.60 13.03
C ALA A 332 1.02 13.04 13.26
N GLY A 333 1.84 12.14 13.81
CA GLY A 333 3.27 12.40 14.07
C GLY A 333 4.20 12.12 12.90
N TRP A 334 3.70 11.58 11.78
CA TRP A 334 4.54 11.23 10.64
C TRP A 334 5.06 12.48 9.93
N ASP A 335 6.25 12.38 9.35
CA ASP A 335 6.91 13.49 8.67
C ASP A 335 7.90 13.00 7.61
N ASN A 336 8.33 13.90 6.74
CA ASN A 336 9.28 13.63 5.66
C ASN A 336 8.83 12.48 4.76
N LEU A 337 7.53 12.37 4.53
CA LEU A 337 6.97 11.35 3.66
C LEU A 337 7.16 11.71 2.17
N ILE A 338 7.40 10.70 1.33
CA ILE A 338 7.54 10.83 -0.14
C ILE A 338 6.65 9.86 -0.92
N ASP A 339 6.10 8.85 -0.25
CA ASP A 339 5.17 7.92 -0.85
C ASP A 339 4.18 7.39 0.18
N ILE A 340 3.02 6.92 -0.29
CA ILE A 340 1.94 6.36 0.51
C ILE A 340 1.33 5.15 -0.19
N ALA A 341 0.92 4.17 0.60
CA ALA A 341 0.16 3.00 0.17
C ALA A 341 -0.88 2.64 1.24
N CYS A 342 -1.94 1.94 0.86
CA CYS A 342 -2.93 1.46 1.82
C CYS A 342 -3.51 0.11 1.42
N GLY A 343 -3.80 -0.70 2.43
CA GLY A 343 -4.64 -1.89 2.28
C GLY A 343 -6.08 -1.62 2.73
N ASP A 344 -6.78 -2.67 3.15
CA ASP A 344 -8.16 -2.57 3.64
C ASP A 344 -8.26 -1.76 4.95
N ASP A 345 -7.30 -1.98 5.86
CA ASP A 345 -7.34 -1.42 7.22
C ASP A 345 -5.98 -0.87 7.72
N TYR A 346 -4.97 -0.85 6.85
CA TYR A 346 -3.65 -0.30 7.17
C TYR A 346 -3.23 0.78 6.17
N VAL A 347 -2.33 1.65 6.62
CA VAL A 347 -1.64 2.65 5.79
C VAL A 347 -0.14 2.46 5.98
N ALA A 348 0.60 2.55 4.89
CA ALA A 348 2.05 2.59 4.86
C ALA A 348 2.53 3.92 4.26
N ALA A 349 3.67 4.42 4.73
CA ALA A 349 4.30 5.58 4.13
C ALA A 349 5.82 5.43 4.05
N LEU A 350 6.39 5.87 2.92
CA LEU A 350 7.82 5.89 2.69
C LEU A 350 8.38 7.25 3.10
N THR A 351 9.42 7.25 3.91
CA THR A 351 10.13 8.45 4.35
C THR A 351 11.29 8.80 3.41
N LYS A 352 11.72 10.07 3.39
CA LYS A 352 12.87 10.57 2.61
C LYS A 352 14.18 9.81 2.87
N ASP A 353 14.36 9.28 4.08
CA ASP A 353 15.53 8.49 4.48
C ASP A 353 15.39 6.99 4.13
N GLY A 354 14.33 6.59 3.43
CA GLY A 354 14.18 5.24 2.88
C GLY A 354 13.67 4.20 3.88
N ARG A 355 12.91 4.62 4.90
CA ARG A 355 12.22 3.73 5.84
C ARG A 355 10.73 3.68 5.53
N VAL A 356 10.06 2.62 5.97
CA VAL A 356 8.60 2.50 5.87
C VAL A 356 7.97 2.58 7.25
N LEU A 357 6.95 3.43 7.37
CA LEU A 357 6.10 3.56 8.56
C LEU A 357 4.75 2.88 8.31
N PHE A 358 4.16 2.27 9.34
CA PHE A 358 2.84 1.64 9.26
C PHE A 358 1.90 2.10 10.36
N ALA A 359 0.63 2.23 10.02
CA ALA A 359 -0.48 2.49 10.93
C ALA A 359 -1.66 1.56 10.59
N GLY A 360 -2.57 1.37 11.54
CA GLY A 360 -3.70 0.45 11.36
C GLY A 360 -3.33 -1.01 11.59
N GLU A 361 -4.04 -1.91 10.91
CA GLU A 361 -3.86 -3.36 11.06
C GLU A 361 -4.04 -4.05 9.70
N ALA A 362 -3.19 -5.03 9.41
CA ALA A 362 -3.37 -5.86 8.23
C ALA A 362 -4.22 -7.09 8.55
N TRP A 363 -5.21 -7.36 7.70
CA TRP A 363 -6.02 -8.57 7.76
C TRP A 363 -5.49 -9.60 6.76
N PHE A 364 -5.19 -10.81 7.22
CA PHE A 364 -4.65 -11.91 6.40
C PHE A 364 -5.73 -12.85 5.84
N GLY A 365 -7.01 -12.52 6.04
CA GLY A 365 -8.15 -13.31 5.57
C GLY A 365 -8.50 -14.53 6.42
N ASN A 366 -9.67 -15.13 6.13
CA ASN A 366 -10.00 -16.52 6.45
C ASN A 366 -10.05 -17.28 5.13
N TRP A 367 -9.41 -18.45 5.07
CA TRP A 367 -9.29 -19.24 3.84
C TRP A 367 -10.03 -20.57 3.94
#